data_AF-A0A2M7EKN4-F1
#
_entry.id   AF-A0A2M7EKN4-F1
#
_cell.length_a   1.000
_cell.length_b   1.000
_cell.length_c   1.000
_cell.angle_alpha   90.00
_cell.angle_beta   90.00
_cell.angle_gamma   90.00
#
_symmetry.space_group_name_H-M   'P 1'
#
loop_
_entity.id
_entity.type
_entity.pdbx_description
1 polymer ?
#
loop_
_entity_poly.entity_id
_entity_poly.type
_entity_poly.pdbx_seq_one_letter_code
_entity_poly.pdbx_strand_id
1 'polypeptide(L)'
;AIEKAQNTKINKKWIDGFENIDILKLEKIGYFEILPRIRKINKKFKFLLERDFNELTFNYLVGNEKSVIVIAGSLIEAVLIYHCEKKKIKKINYQIQNKAIQKDLYDCDLGDLLNYFEQGKIMSDLLVHLGNISRIHRNFIHPGKEVREFEKLDQTKSDLCYISAVEIIKKLI
;
A
#
# COMPACT_ATOMS: atom_id res chain seq x y z
N ALA A 1 40.23 -25.31 -21.24
CA ALA A 1 39.62 -25.20 -19.91
C ALA A 1 38.95 -23.83 -19.84
N ILE A 2 37.62 -23.79 -19.87
CA ILE A 2 36.87 -22.53 -19.75
C ILE A 2 36.79 -22.24 -18.25
N GLU A 3 37.38 -21.13 -17.82
CA GLU A 3 37.27 -20.62 -16.46
C GLU A 3 35.78 -20.51 -16.10
N LYS A 4 35.34 -21.32 -15.13
CA LYS A 4 34.04 -21.12 -14.48
C LYS A 4 34.12 -19.79 -13.75
N ALA A 5 33.50 -18.77 -14.34
CA ALA A 5 33.35 -17.46 -13.71
C ALA A 5 32.72 -17.63 -12.31
N GLN A 6 33.52 -17.39 -11.27
CA GLN A 6 33.08 -17.26 -9.87
C GLN A 6 32.28 -15.96 -9.69
N ASN A 7 31.09 -15.87 -10.27
CA ASN A 7 30.15 -14.78 -10.01
C ASN A 7 28.78 -15.29 -9.53
N THR A 8 28.80 -16.39 -8.76
CA THR A 8 27.63 -16.99 -8.12
C THR A 8 27.41 -16.42 -6.71
N LYS A 9 27.51 -15.10 -6.54
CA LYS A 9 27.17 -14.48 -5.24
C LYS A 9 25.69 -14.12 -5.26
N ILE A 10 24.93 -14.74 -4.37
CA ILE A 10 23.53 -14.38 -4.12
C ILE A 10 23.49 -12.92 -3.63
N ASN A 11 22.48 -12.16 -4.05
CA ASN A 11 22.30 -10.80 -3.57
C ASN A 11 22.15 -10.83 -2.04
N LYS A 12 23.09 -10.18 -1.34
CA LYS A 12 23.11 -10.15 0.13
C LYS A 12 21.80 -9.64 0.73
N LYS A 13 21.15 -8.68 0.06
CA LYS A 13 19.85 -8.14 0.48
C LYS A 13 18.78 -9.23 0.61
N TRP A 14 18.82 -10.24 -0.25
CA TRP A 14 17.87 -11.37 -0.18
C TRP A 14 18.14 -12.24 1.03
N ILE A 15 19.42 -12.53 1.32
CA ILE A 15 19.81 -13.32 2.49
C ILE A 15 19.43 -12.58 3.77
N ASP A 16 19.86 -11.32 3.91
CA ASP A 16 19.54 -10.45 5.05
C ASP A 16 18.00 -10.30 5.19
N GLY A 17 17.28 -10.23 4.07
CA GLY A 17 15.83 -10.16 4.03
C GLY A 17 15.13 -11.41 4.56
N PHE A 18 15.65 -12.62 4.29
CA PHE A 18 15.10 -13.85 4.85
C PHE A 18 15.32 -13.95 6.37
N GLU A 19 16.43 -13.44 6.87
CA GLU A 19 16.66 -13.32 8.33
C GLU A 19 15.68 -12.34 8.99
N ASN A 20 15.01 -11.48 8.21
CA ASN A 20 13.93 -10.63 8.70
C ASN A 20 12.56 -11.30 8.77
N ILE A 21 12.42 -12.53 8.29
CA ILE A 21 11.17 -13.28 8.41
C ILE A 21 11.24 -14.09 9.70
N ASP A 22 10.91 -13.42 10.81
CA ASP A 22 10.81 -14.04 12.12
C ASP A 22 9.55 -13.60 12.87
N ILE A 23 9.14 -14.40 13.85
CA ILE A 23 7.90 -14.19 14.61
C ILE A 23 7.92 -12.84 15.35
N LEU A 24 9.08 -12.43 15.88
CA LEU A 24 9.20 -11.18 16.66
C LEU A 24 9.06 -9.96 15.75
N LYS A 25 9.65 -9.99 14.54
CA LYS A 25 9.48 -8.93 13.54
C LYS A 25 8.04 -8.86 13.05
N LEU A 26 7.39 -10.00 12.78
CA LEU A 26 5.98 -10.06 12.39
C LEU A 26 5.05 -9.50 13.48
N GLU A 27 5.33 -9.81 14.75
CA GLU A 27 4.60 -9.26 15.89
C GLU A 27 4.80 -7.74 15.99
N LYS A 28 6.04 -7.27 15.88
CA LYS A 28 6.39 -5.84 15.94
C LYS A 28 5.67 -5.00 14.89
N ILE A 29 5.50 -5.52 13.67
CA ILE A 29 4.80 -4.83 12.58
C ILE A 29 3.28 -5.03 12.61
N GLY A 30 2.76 -5.72 13.62
CA GLY A 30 1.32 -5.92 13.83
C GLY A 30 0.69 -6.96 12.90
N TYR A 31 1.48 -7.84 12.27
CA TYR A 31 0.98 -8.83 11.32
C TYR A 31 -0.13 -9.71 11.92
N PHE A 32 0.12 -10.23 13.13
CA PHE A 32 -0.82 -11.10 13.84
C PHE A 32 -2.06 -10.36 14.38
N GLU A 33 -2.03 -9.03 14.46
CA GLU A 33 -3.18 -8.21 14.80
C GLU A 33 -4.08 -7.96 13.58
N ILE A 34 -3.44 -7.67 12.43
CA ILE A 34 -4.11 -7.20 11.21
C ILE A 34 -4.73 -8.35 10.42
N LEU A 35 -3.99 -9.44 10.24
CA LEU A 35 -4.43 -10.56 9.42
C LEU A 35 -5.78 -11.15 9.89
N PRO A 36 -6.03 -11.36 11.20
CA PRO A 36 -7.34 -11.80 11.68
C PRO A 36 -8.48 -10.81 11.40
N ARG A 37 -8.21 -9.49 11.39
CA ARG A 37 -9.23 -8.48 11.05
C ARG A 37 -9.63 -8.59 9.58
N ILE A 38 -8.66 -8.69 8.68
CA ILE A 38 -8.89 -8.91 7.25
C ILE A 38 -9.69 -10.19 7.04
N ARG A 39 -9.37 -11.28 7.74
CA ARG A 39 -10.07 -12.56 7.61
C ARG A 39 -11.54 -12.55 8.03
N LYS A 40 -12.00 -11.52 8.77
CA LYS A 40 -13.39 -11.34 9.21
C LYS A 40 -14.26 -10.56 8.22
N ILE A 41 -13.69 -9.97 7.18
CA ILE A 41 -14.47 -9.20 6.20
C ILE A 41 -15.26 -10.12 5.24
N ASN A 42 -16.12 -9.51 4.42
CA ASN A 42 -16.93 -10.25 3.46
C ASN A 42 -16.07 -11.04 2.46
N LYS A 43 -16.63 -12.13 1.89
CA LYS A 43 -15.89 -13.02 0.99
C LYS A 43 -15.31 -12.31 -0.23
N LYS A 44 -15.99 -11.27 -0.72
CA LYS A 44 -15.61 -10.52 -1.93
C LYS A 44 -14.24 -9.86 -1.78
N PHE A 45 -13.97 -9.19 -0.65
CA PHE A 45 -12.70 -8.51 -0.42
C PHE A 45 -11.68 -9.33 0.36
N LYS A 46 -12.13 -10.33 1.13
CA LYS A 46 -11.27 -11.12 2.01
C LYS A 46 -10.04 -11.67 1.29
N PHE A 47 -10.23 -12.38 0.19
CA PHE A 47 -9.12 -13.01 -0.53
C PHE A 47 -8.16 -11.97 -1.10
N LEU A 48 -8.70 -10.88 -1.66
CA LEU A 48 -7.91 -9.79 -2.24
C LEU A 48 -7.03 -9.12 -1.17
N LEU A 49 -7.63 -8.69 -0.06
CA LEU A 49 -6.92 -7.99 1.01
C LEU A 49 -5.95 -8.90 1.75
N GLU A 50 -6.29 -10.17 1.95
CA GLU A 50 -5.39 -11.13 2.58
C GLU A 50 -4.16 -11.43 1.71
N ARG A 51 -4.35 -11.63 0.40
CA ARG A 51 -3.25 -11.80 -0.56
C ARG A 51 -2.33 -10.57 -0.54
N ASP A 52 -2.90 -9.39 -0.73
CA ASP A 52 -2.13 -8.15 -0.89
C ASP A 52 -1.43 -7.76 0.42
N PHE A 53 -2.05 -7.98 1.58
CA PHE A 53 -1.40 -7.73 2.88
C PHE A 53 -0.23 -8.69 3.15
N ASN A 54 -0.38 -9.98 2.81
CA ASN A 54 0.71 -10.94 2.92
C ASN A 54 1.86 -10.58 1.97
N GLU A 55 1.55 -10.21 0.72
CA GLU A 55 2.55 -9.81 -0.27
C GLU A 55 3.27 -8.52 0.14
N LEU A 56 2.54 -7.53 0.64
CA LEU A 56 3.09 -6.30 1.21
C LEU A 56 4.06 -6.60 2.35
N THR A 57 3.61 -7.42 3.31
CA THR A 57 4.41 -7.78 4.50
C THR A 57 5.68 -8.53 4.12
N PHE A 58 5.58 -9.51 3.22
CA PHE A 58 6.75 -10.23 2.73
C PHE A 58 7.76 -9.28 2.08
N ASN A 59 7.31 -8.46 1.12
CA ASN A 59 8.18 -7.51 0.43
C ASN A 59 8.80 -6.48 1.39
N TYR A 60 8.07 -6.10 2.43
CA TYR A 60 8.57 -5.20 3.47
C TYR A 60 9.74 -5.82 4.24
N LEU A 61 9.58 -7.07 4.71
CA LEU A 61 10.61 -7.77 5.48
C LEU A 61 11.86 -8.05 4.66
N VAL A 62 11.73 -8.41 3.39
CA VAL A 62 12.87 -8.69 2.52
C VAL A 62 13.50 -7.43 1.90
N GLY A 63 12.96 -6.24 2.20
CA GLY A 63 13.48 -4.96 1.73
C GLY A 63 13.22 -4.68 0.26
N ASN A 64 12.12 -5.14 -0.33
CA ASN A 64 11.75 -4.80 -1.71
C ASN A 64 10.96 -3.47 -1.76
N GLU A 65 11.65 -2.34 -1.62
CA GLU A 65 11.03 -1.03 -1.37
C GLU A 65 10.03 -0.62 -2.46
N LYS A 66 10.39 -0.84 -3.72
CA LYS A 66 9.50 -0.53 -4.86
C LYS A 66 8.20 -1.33 -4.79
N SER A 67 8.29 -2.62 -4.49
CA SER A 67 7.11 -3.49 -4.35
C SER A 67 6.25 -3.05 -3.16
N VAL A 68 6.86 -2.71 -2.02
CA VAL A 68 6.14 -2.20 -0.85
C VAL A 68 5.33 -0.97 -1.21
N ILE A 69 5.93 0.00 -1.90
CA ILE A 69 5.26 1.26 -2.28
C ILE A 69 4.09 0.99 -3.25
N VAL A 70 4.28 0.13 -4.25
CA VAL A 70 3.23 -0.26 -5.20
C VAL A 70 2.05 -0.89 -4.45
N ILE A 71 2.34 -1.94 -3.68
CA ILE A 71 1.31 -2.79 -3.06
C ILE A 71 0.61 -2.04 -1.92
N ALA A 72 1.32 -1.20 -1.16
CA ALA A 72 0.69 -0.35 -0.14
C ALA A 72 -0.38 0.56 -0.77
N GLY A 73 -0.08 1.19 -1.91
CA GLY A 73 -1.04 2.01 -2.63
C GLY A 73 -2.29 1.24 -3.07
N SER A 74 -2.12 0.07 -3.70
CA SER A 74 -3.26 -0.75 -4.13
C SER A 74 -4.05 -1.35 -2.96
N LEU A 75 -3.37 -1.71 -1.87
CA LEU A 75 -4.00 -2.23 -0.67
C LEU A 75 -4.86 -1.16 0.01
N ILE A 76 -4.36 0.07 0.14
CA ILE A 76 -5.14 1.20 0.67
C ILE A 76 -6.37 1.45 -0.21
N GLU A 77 -6.20 1.48 -1.54
CA GLU A 77 -7.31 1.64 -2.48
C GLU A 77 -8.41 0.57 -2.26
N ALA A 78 -8.01 -0.70 -2.16
CA ALA A 78 -8.95 -1.80 -1.91
C ALA A 78 -9.67 -1.68 -0.55
N VAL A 79 -8.98 -1.23 0.51
CA VAL A 79 -9.57 -0.99 1.84
C VAL A 79 -10.58 0.15 1.79
N LEU A 80 -10.27 1.23 1.07
CA LEU A 80 -11.17 2.38 0.90
C LEU A 80 -12.41 2.00 0.09
N ILE A 81 -12.26 1.22 -0.98
CA ILE A 81 -13.39 0.67 -1.75
C ILE A 81 -14.27 -0.22 -0.85
N TYR A 82 -13.65 -1.12 -0.08
CA TYR A 82 -14.38 -1.96 0.88
C TYR A 82 -15.17 -1.13 1.89
N HIS A 83 -14.56 -0.06 2.42
CA HIS A 83 -15.21 0.85 3.36
C HIS A 83 -16.43 1.54 2.74
N CYS A 84 -16.32 2.04 1.51
CA CYS A 84 -17.42 2.62 0.76
C CYS A 84 -18.54 1.61 0.50
N GLU A 85 -18.21 0.38 0.10
CA GLU A 85 -19.19 -0.69 -0.15
C GLU A 85 -19.96 -1.05 1.13
N LYS A 86 -19.27 -1.15 2.28
CA LYS A 86 -19.91 -1.39 3.59
C LYS A 86 -20.91 -0.28 3.94
N LYS A 87 -20.67 0.95 3.50
CA LYS A 87 -21.56 2.10 3.63
C LYS A 87 -22.59 2.24 2.50
N LYS A 88 -22.67 1.25 1.60
CA LYS A 88 -23.59 1.23 0.43
C LYS A 88 -23.37 2.40 -0.54
N ILE A 89 -22.18 2.98 -0.56
CA ILE A 89 -21.79 4.01 -1.53
C ILE A 89 -21.49 3.31 -2.86
N LYS A 90 -22.18 3.71 -3.94
CA LYS A 90 -21.98 3.14 -5.28
C LYS A 90 -21.26 4.09 -6.24
N LYS A 91 -21.38 5.39 -6.00
CA LYS A 91 -20.76 6.46 -6.76
C LYS A 91 -20.14 7.44 -5.80
N ILE A 92 -18.97 7.97 -6.16
CA ILE A 92 -18.34 9.06 -5.43
C ILE A 92 -18.41 10.34 -6.26
N ASN A 93 -18.49 11.46 -5.57
CA ASN A 93 -18.50 12.78 -6.18
C ASN A 93 -17.49 13.66 -5.44
N TYR A 94 -16.63 14.34 -6.19
CA TYR A 94 -15.65 15.27 -5.64
C TYR A 94 -15.32 16.33 -6.69
N GLN A 95 -14.56 17.36 -6.33
CA GLN A 95 -14.19 18.46 -7.22
C GLN A 95 -12.67 18.54 -7.41
N ILE A 96 -12.21 18.79 -8.63
CA ILE A 96 -10.83 19.19 -8.92
C ILE A 96 -10.90 20.49 -9.70
N GLN A 97 -10.23 21.55 -9.21
CA GLN A 97 -10.16 22.84 -9.89
C GLN A 97 -11.56 23.36 -10.33
N ASN A 98 -12.53 23.29 -9.41
CA ASN A 98 -13.94 23.64 -9.63
C ASN A 98 -14.71 22.78 -10.65
N LYS A 99 -14.12 21.71 -11.17
CA LYS A 99 -14.81 20.73 -12.00
C LYS A 99 -15.36 19.59 -11.15
N ALA A 100 -16.67 19.38 -11.20
CA ALA A 100 -17.31 18.22 -10.58
C ALA A 100 -16.92 16.93 -11.32
N ILE A 101 -16.47 15.94 -10.56
CA ILE A 101 -16.15 14.61 -11.02
C ILE A 101 -17.09 13.63 -10.32
N GLN A 102 -17.67 12.72 -11.10
CA GLN A 102 -18.51 11.64 -10.63
C GLN A 102 -17.99 10.34 -11.24
N LYS A 103 -17.75 9.33 -10.41
CA LYS A 103 -17.28 8.02 -10.84
C LYS A 103 -18.02 6.90 -10.10
N ASP A 104 -18.21 5.78 -10.77
CA ASP A 104 -18.64 4.54 -10.12
C ASP A 104 -17.53 4.01 -9.20
N LEU A 105 -17.90 3.44 -8.05
CA LEU A 105 -16.96 3.12 -6.98
C LEU A 105 -15.81 2.21 -7.42
N TYR A 106 -16.06 1.24 -8.31
CA TYR A 106 -15.03 0.31 -8.78
C TYR A 106 -14.17 0.85 -9.92
N ASP A 107 -14.52 2.01 -10.48
CA ASP A 107 -13.74 2.71 -11.50
C ASP A 107 -12.84 3.80 -10.89
N CYS A 108 -12.84 3.90 -9.56
CA CYS A 108 -12.07 4.88 -8.81
C CYS A 108 -10.65 4.39 -8.54
N ASP A 109 -9.68 5.27 -8.73
CA ASP A 109 -8.32 5.09 -8.22
C ASP A 109 -8.15 5.65 -6.80
N LEU A 110 -6.98 5.40 -6.19
CA LEU A 110 -6.64 5.92 -4.86
C LEU A 110 -6.80 7.45 -4.76
N GLY A 111 -6.47 8.20 -5.81
CA GLY A 111 -6.61 9.65 -5.81
C GLY A 111 -8.07 10.10 -5.79
N ASP A 112 -8.92 9.45 -6.58
CA ASP A 112 -10.37 9.67 -6.58
C ASP A 112 -10.96 9.48 -5.17
N LEU A 113 -10.61 8.36 -4.53
CA LEU A 113 -11.11 8.01 -3.19
C LEU A 113 -10.63 9.01 -2.15
N LEU A 114 -9.34 9.37 -2.14
CA LEU A 114 -8.80 10.33 -1.16
C LEU A 114 -9.46 11.70 -1.29
N ASN A 115 -9.65 12.22 -2.51
CA ASN A 115 -10.36 13.47 -2.72
C ASN A 115 -11.81 13.41 -2.20
N TYR A 116 -12.51 12.30 -2.45
CA TYR A 116 -13.87 12.10 -1.94
C TYR A 116 -13.93 12.10 -0.41
N PHE A 117 -13.02 11.38 0.25
CA PHE A 117 -12.99 11.33 1.72
C PHE A 117 -12.63 12.67 2.35
N GLU A 118 -11.67 13.40 1.76
CA GLU A 118 -11.22 14.72 2.21
C GLU A 118 -12.34 15.75 2.10
N GLN A 119 -12.92 15.92 0.91
CA GLN A 119 -13.95 16.94 0.67
C GLN A 119 -15.26 16.62 1.38
N GLY A 120 -15.60 15.34 1.49
CA GLY A 120 -16.77 14.88 2.22
C GLY A 120 -16.62 14.92 3.75
N LYS A 121 -15.41 15.16 4.28
CA LYS A 121 -15.07 15.01 5.71
C LYS A 121 -15.53 13.66 6.28
N ILE A 122 -15.48 12.62 5.45
CA ILE A 122 -15.99 11.28 5.79
C ILE A 122 -14.98 10.53 6.66
N MET A 123 -13.71 10.93 6.58
CA MET A 123 -12.59 10.35 7.29
C MET A 123 -11.74 11.47 7.91
N SER A 124 -11.04 11.18 9.01
CA SER A 124 -10.14 12.15 9.62
C SER A 124 -9.01 12.53 8.66
N ASP A 125 -8.64 13.81 8.65
CA ASP A 125 -7.56 14.37 7.83
C ASP A 125 -6.26 13.55 7.93
N LEU A 126 -5.93 13.03 9.12
CA LEU A 126 -4.79 12.15 9.33
C LEU A 126 -4.77 10.94 8.37
N LEU A 127 -5.89 10.24 8.20
CA LEU A 127 -5.95 9.05 7.35
C LEU A 127 -5.90 9.40 5.87
N VAL A 128 -6.44 10.57 5.50
CA VAL A 128 -6.31 11.13 4.14
C VAL A 128 -4.83 11.45 3.86
N HIS A 129 -4.13 12.05 4.81
CA HIS A 129 -2.69 12.31 4.70
C HIS A 129 -1.87 11.02 4.58
N LEU A 130 -2.17 10.00 5.40
CA LEU A 130 -1.54 8.69 5.30
C LEU A 130 -1.76 8.04 3.92
N GLY A 131 -2.98 8.09 3.38
CA GLY A 131 -3.24 7.59 2.02
C GLY A 131 -2.49 8.36 0.95
N ASN A 132 -2.35 9.69 1.12
CA ASN A 132 -1.59 10.54 0.21
C ASN A 132 -0.09 10.23 0.20
N ILE A 133 0.50 9.76 1.30
CA ILE A 133 1.90 9.31 1.34
C ILE A 133 2.12 8.20 0.29
N SER A 134 1.29 7.15 0.32
CA SER A 134 1.39 6.07 -0.66
C SER A 134 1.11 6.53 -2.09
N ARG A 135 0.15 7.46 -2.28
CA ARG A 135 -0.12 8.05 -3.61
C ARG A 135 1.08 8.84 -4.15
N ILE A 136 1.71 9.66 -3.32
CA ILE A 136 2.87 10.49 -3.69
C ILE A 136 4.04 9.58 -4.05
N HIS A 137 4.38 8.61 -3.20
CA HIS A 137 5.50 7.71 -3.44
C HIS A 137 5.26 6.75 -4.62
N ARG A 138 4.01 6.33 -4.87
CA ARG A 138 3.65 5.54 -6.06
C ARG A 138 4.01 6.26 -7.35
N ASN A 139 3.96 7.59 -7.39
CA ASN A 139 4.33 8.34 -8.60
C ASN A 139 5.81 8.20 -8.96
N PHE A 140 6.70 7.92 -8.00
CA PHE A 140 8.14 7.74 -8.25
C PHE A 140 8.47 6.35 -8.82
N ILE A 141 7.50 5.44 -8.88
CA ILE A 141 7.66 4.16 -9.61
C ILE A 141 7.87 4.41 -11.11
N HIS A 142 7.37 5.53 -11.63
CA HIS A 142 7.57 5.95 -13.01
C HIS A 142 9.04 6.36 -13.23
N PRO A 143 9.82 5.64 -14.07
CA PRO A 143 11.25 5.89 -14.23
C PRO A 143 11.58 7.33 -14.60
N GLY A 144 10.77 7.95 -15.46
CA GLY A 144 10.97 9.34 -15.86
C GLY A 144 10.81 10.35 -14.72
N LYS A 145 10.00 10.05 -13.70
CA LYS A 145 9.85 10.93 -12.52
C LYS A 145 11.05 10.77 -11.58
N GLU A 146 11.43 9.53 -11.32
CA GLU A 146 12.61 9.18 -10.50
C GLU A 146 13.90 9.83 -11.04
N VAL A 147 14.11 9.79 -12.36
CA VAL A 147 15.27 10.41 -13.02
C VAL A 147 15.26 11.94 -12.92
N ARG A 148 14.09 12.60 -13.03
CA ARG A 148 14.00 14.07 -13.03
C ARG A 148 14.12 14.67 -11.64
N GLU A 149 13.51 14.04 -10.64
CA GLU A 149 13.40 14.59 -9.30
C GLU A 149 14.57 14.14 -8.39
N PHE A 150 15.48 13.29 -8.89
CA PHE A 150 16.62 12.71 -8.16
C PHE A 150 16.25 12.04 -6.83
N GLU A 151 14.96 11.77 -6.64
CA GLU A 151 14.41 11.20 -5.44
C GLU A 151 14.44 9.68 -5.56
N LYS A 152 15.29 9.04 -4.76
CA LYS A 152 15.46 7.58 -4.79
C LYS A 152 14.35 6.90 -3.99
N LEU A 153 13.82 5.79 -4.50
CA LEU A 153 13.05 4.87 -3.64
C LEU A 153 14.01 4.25 -2.62
N ASP A 154 13.69 4.40 -1.33
CA ASP A 154 14.53 3.95 -0.22
C ASP A 154 13.67 3.33 0.90
N GLN A 155 14.34 2.77 1.90
CA GLN A 155 13.69 2.09 3.01
C GLN A 155 12.72 3.02 3.74
N THR A 156 13.13 4.27 4.02
CA THR A 156 12.29 5.27 4.70
C THR A 156 10.95 5.48 3.99
N LYS A 157 10.97 5.61 2.65
CA LYS A 157 9.72 5.76 1.87
C LYS A 157 8.85 4.51 1.92
N SER A 158 9.47 3.33 1.88
CA SER A 158 8.74 2.08 2.01
C SER A 158 8.15 1.88 3.41
N ASP A 159 8.86 2.30 4.47
CA ASP A 159 8.37 2.28 5.85
C ASP A 159 7.14 3.17 5.99
N LEU A 160 7.20 4.40 5.48
CA LEU A 160 6.06 5.33 5.50
C LEU A 160 4.84 4.76 4.77
N CYS A 161 5.04 4.11 3.62
CA CYS A 161 3.95 3.48 2.88
C CYS A 161 3.37 2.27 3.61
N TYR A 162 4.22 1.42 4.19
CA TYR A 162 3.80 0.25 4.96
C TYR A 162 2.98 0.66 6.19
N ILE A 163 3.51 1.60 6.99
CA ILE A 163 2.85 2.13 8.18
C ILE A 163 1.50 2.76 7.81
N SER A 164 1.45 3.54 6.72
CA SER A 164 0.21 4.15 6.24
C SER A 164 -0.86 3.11 5.91
N ALA A 165 -0.48 2.04 5.19
CA ALA A 165 -1.41 0.96 4.87
C ALA A 165 -1.91 0.23 6.13
N VAL A 166 -1.01 -0.09 7.06
CA VAL A 166 -1.33 -0.75 8.33
C VAL A 166 -2.31 0.08 9.16
N GLU A 167 -2.05 1.37 9.35
CA GLU A 167 -2.89 2.24 10.18
C GLU A 167 -4.27 2.47 9.55
N ILE A 168 -4.34 2.60 8.23
CA ILE A 168 -5.62 2.68 7.51
C ILE A 168 -6.42 1.38 7.68
N ILE A 169 -5.78 0.21 7.55
CA ILE A 169 -6.44 -1.08 7.77
C ILE A 169 -6.98 -1.19 9.19
N LYS A 170 -6.16 -0.90 10.21
CA LYS A 170 -6.56 -0.96 11.62
C LYS A 170 -7.76 -0.07 11.94
N LYS A 171 -7.94 1.02 11.19
CA LYS A 171 -9.00 1.98 11.44
C LYS A 171 -10.28 1.69 10.67
N LEU A 172 -10.19 1.08 9.49
CA LEU A 172 -11.34 0.88 8.60
C LEU A 172 -11.87 -0.57 8.56
N ILE A 173 -11.06 -1.54 9.00
CA ILE A 173 -11.40 -2.97 9.11
C ILE A 173 -11.46 -3.39 10.58
#